data_AF-A0A7H8NFR0-F1
#
_entry.id   AF-A0A7H8NFR0-F1
#
_cell.length_a   1.000
_cell.length_b   1.000
_cell.length_c   1.000
_cell.angle_alpha   90.00
_cell.angle_beta   90.00
_cell.angle_gamma   90.00
#
_symmetry.space_group_name_H-M   'P 1'
#
loop_
_entity.id
_entity.type
_entity.pdbx_description
1 polymer ?
#
loop_
_entity_poly.entity_id
_entity_poly.type
_entity_poly.pdbx_seq_one_letter_code
_entity_poly.pdbx_strand_id
1 'polypeptide(L)' 'MPGGGYVVPDGVLQLRGQPVPRTRERALQDTATAHRLWARSERLTGVRYPWPTEPPRAG' A
#
# COMPACT_ATOMS: atom_id res chain seq x y z
N MET A 1 6.69 11.90 2.16
CA MET A 1 6.60 10.72 1.29
C MET A 1 5.16 10.59 0.82
N PRO A 2 4.88 10.43 -0.48
CA PRO A 2 3.52 10.13 -0.93
C PRO A 2 3.06 8.78 -0.37
N GLY A 3 1.78 8.68 -0.01
CA GLY A 3 1.18 7.41 0.42
C GLY A 3 1.28 6.34 -0.67
N GLY A 4 1.46 5.08 -0.28
CA GLY A 4 1.63 3.96 -1.22
C GLY A 4 3.05 3.76 -1.75
N GLY A 5 4.04 4.51 -1.25
CA GLY A 5 5.45 4.24 -1.53
C GLY A 5 5.96 2.98 -0.82
N TYR A 6 6.67 2.13 -1.55
CA TYR A 6 7.40 0.99 -0.99
C TYR A 6 8.91 1.28 -1.10
N VAL A 7 9.63 1.17 0.02
CA VAL A 7 11.07 1.48 0.07
C VAL A 7 11.86 0.18 0.16
N VAL A 8 12.75 -0.05 -0.81
CA VAL A 8 13.63 -1.23 -0.85
C VAL A 8 15.09 -0.81 -1.04
N PRO A 9 16.04 -1.62 -0.56
CA PRO A 9 17.45 -1.44 -0.90
C PRO A 9 17.69 -1.74 -2.39
N ASP A 10 18.52 -0.93 -3.06
CA ASP A 10 18.77 -1.02 -4.52
C ASP A 10 19.82 -2.07 -4.95
N GLY A 11 20.30 -2.91 -4.02
CA GLY A 11 21.34 -3.91 -4.29
C GLY A 11 20.80 -5.26 -4.77
N VAL A 12 21.72 -6.15 -5.12
CA VAL A 12 21.41 -7.52 -5.57
C VAL A 12 20.51 -8.21 -4.53
N LEU A 13 19.38 -8.76 -4.97
CA LEU A 13 18.34 -9.37 -4.12
C LEU A 13 17.70 -8.45 -3.07
N GLN A 14 17.83 -7.12 -3.21
CA GLN A 14 17.33 -6.14 -2.22
C GLN A 14 17.98 -6.31 -0.83
N LEU A 15 19.16 -6.94 -0.75
CA LEU A 15 19.82 -7.27 0.53
C LEU A 15 20.77 -6.17 1.04
N ARG A 16 21.18 -5.23 0.18
CA ARG A 16 22.14 -4.14 0.46
C ARG A 16 21.85 -2.94 -0.44
N GLY A 17 22.46 -1.77 -0.18
CA GLY A 17 22.34 -0.59 -1.05
C GLY A 17 21.48 0.54 -0.45
N GLN A 18 21.48 1.72 -1.09
CA GLN A 18 20.72 2.87 -0.61
C GLN A 18 19.20 2.65 -0.76
N PRO A 19 18.38 3.20 0.13
CA PRO A 19 16.93 3.09 0.05
C PRO A 19 16.43 3.82 -1.19
N VAL A 20 15.77 3.08 -2.10
CA VAL A 20 15.16 3.65 -3.30
C VAL A 20 13.64 3.56 -3.19
N PRO A 21 12.91 4.68 -3.35
CA PRO A 21 11.46 4.66 -3.41
C PRO A 21 11.02 3.99 -4.72
N ARG A 22 10.24 2.91 -4.61
CA ARG A 22 9.59 2.25 -5.74
C ARG A 22 8.07 2.51 -5.65
N THR A 23 7.47 2.85 -6.78
CA THR A 23 6.03 3.20 -6.88
C THR A 23 5.35 2.52 -8.07
N ARG A 24 6.08 1.72 -8.86
CA ARG A 24 5.66 1.29 -10.20
C ARG A 24 5.43 -0.22 -10.35
N GLU A 25 5.43 -1.01 -9.28
CA GLU A 25 5.07 -2.43 -9.40
C GLU A 25 3.55 -2.57 -9.53
N ARG A 26 3.08 -3.30 -10.55
CA ARG A 26 1.64 -3.48 -10.82
C ARG A 26 0.88 -4.06 -9.63
N ALA A 27 1.50 -4.96 -8.86
CA ALA A 27 0.89 -5.54 -7.67
C ALA A 27 0.61 -4.50 -6.58
N LEU A 28 1.44 -3.46 -6.46
CA LEU A 28 1.22 -2.33 -5.55
C LEU A 28 0.07 -1.42 -6.01
N GLN A 29 -0.39 -1.55 -7.26
CA GLN A 29 -1.43 -0.72 -7.86
C GLN A 29 -2.76 -1.47 -8.05
N ASP A 30 -2.85 -2.76 -7.71
CA ASP A 30 -4.09 -3.54 -7.81
C ASP A 30 -5.04 -3.20 -6.65
N THR A 31 -5.82 -2.14 -6.85
CA THR A 31 -6.81 -1.66 -5.89
C THR A 31 -7.92 -2.70 -5.65
N ALA A 32 -8.29 -3.50 -6.65
CA ALA A 32 -9.33 -4.52 -6.52
C ALA A 32 -8.90 -5.62 -5.55
N THR A 33 -7.66 -6.11 -5.66
CA THR A 33 -7.08 -7.06 -4.72
C THR A 33 -6.93 -6.44 -3.33
N ALA A 34 -6.48 -5.19 -3.22
CA ALA A 34 -6.36 -4.48 -1.95
C ALA A 34 -7.71 -4.39 -1.22
N HIS A 35 -8.80 -4.05 -1.92
CA HIS A 35 -10.14 -3.99 -1.33
C HIS A 35 -10.64 -5.36 -0.85
N ARG A 36 -10.40 -6.43 -1.63
CA ARG A 36 -10.77 -7.80 -1.23
C ARG A 36 -10.03 -8.25 0.02
N LEU A 37 -8.73 -7.95 0.09
CA LEU A 37 -7.90 -8.25 1.25
C LEU A 37 -8.41 -7.49 2.49
N TRP A 38 -8.66 -6.19 2.36
CA TRP A 38 -9.18 -5.37 3.46
C TRP A 38 -10.47 -5.93 4.03
N ALA A 39 -11.47 -6.19 3.18
CA ALA A 39 -12.74 -6.73 3.61
C ALA A 39 -12.60 -8.09 4.30
N ARG A 40 -11.62 -8.92 3.89
CA ARG A 40 -11.33 -10.19 4.55
C ARG A 40 -10.70 -9.98 5.93
N SER A 41 -9.76 -9.04 6.05
CA SER A 41 -9.14 -8.69 7.33
C SER A 41 -10.18 -8.23 8.34
N GLU A 42 -11.10 -7.34 7.96
CA GLU A 42 -12.18 -6.89 8.85
C GLU A 42 -13.07 -8.04 9.33
N ARG A 43 -13.42 -8.98 8.42
CA ARG A 43 -14.21 -10.16 8.80
C ARG A 43 -13.46 -11.10 9.74
N LEU A 44 -12.16 -11.25 9.55
CA LEU A 44 -11.34 -12.16 10.36
C LEU A 44 -11.04 -11.59 11.76
N THR A 45 -10.89 -10.27 11.88
CA THR A 45 -10.55 -9.62 13.16
C THR A 45 -11.77 -9.09 13.90
N GLY A 46 -12.92 -8.95 13.23
CA GLY A 46 -14.10 -8.27 13.77
C GLY A 46 -13.94 -6.75 13.88
N VAL A 47 -12.78 -6.19 13.50
CA VAL A 47 -12.51 -4.76 13.49
C VAL A 47 -13.04 -4.17 12.20
N ARG A 48 -13.88 -3.14 12.29
CA ARG A 48 -14.32 -2.36 11.13
C ARG A 48 -13.69 -0.99 11.16
N TYR A 49 -13.22 -0.54 10.00
CA TYR A 49 -12.68 0.80 9.85
C TYR A 49 -13.68 1.70 9.12
N PRO A 50 -14.11 2.82 9.73
CA PRO A 50 -14.97 3.77 9.06
C PRO A 50 -14.13 4.57 8.05
N TRP A 51 -14.15 4.14 6.79
CA TRP A 51 -13.53 4.91 5.72
C TRP A 51 -14.36 6.18 5.45
N PRO A 52 -13.75 7.38 5.48
CA PRO A 52 -14.41 8.54 4.91
C PRO A 52 -14.54 8.31 3.40
N THR A 53 -15.76 8.42 2.88
CA THR A 53 -16.07 8.28 1.45
C THR A 53 -15.54 9.45 0.60
N GLU A 54 -15.03 10.53 1.22
CA GLU A 54 -14.52 11.70 0.51
C GLU A 54 -12.99 11.59 0.34
N PRO A 55 -12.44 11.62 -0.89
CA PRO A 55 -11.01 11.78 -1.07
C PRO A 55 -10.56 13.11 -0.43
N PRO A 56 -9.36 13.19 0.17
CA PRO A 56 -8.89 14.44 0.76
C PRO A 56 -8.89 15.52 -0.32
N ARG A 57 -9.66 16.60 -0.12
CA ARG A 57 -9.61 17.77 -1.00
C ARG A 57 -8.19 18.31 -0.97
N ALA A 58 -7.51 18.23 -2.11
CA ALA A 58 -6.32 19.01 -2.35
C ALA A 58 -6.74 20.49 -2.34
N GLY A 59 -6.25 21.22 -1.35
CA GLY A 59 -6.27 22.69 -1.34
C GLY A 59 -5.11 23.25 -2.15
#